data_AF-A0A660Q834-F1
#
_entry.id   AF-A0A660Q834-F1
#
_cell.length_a   1.000
_cell.length_b   1.000
_cell.length_c   1.000
_cell.angle_alpha   90.00
_cell.angle_beta   90.00
_cell.angle_gamma   90.00
#
_symmetry.space_group_name_H-M   'P 1'
#
loop_
_entity.id
_entity.type
_entity.pdbx_description
1 polymer ?
#
loop_
_entity_poly.entity_id
_entity_poly.type
_entity_poly.pdbx_seq_one_letter_code
_entity_poly.pdbx_strand_id
1 'polypeptide(L)'
;MTIGSAFLRRRSAALLAAAAALAVYAWPRIIVRLLGPASPWSSYLYQYGMGLIVFLAGIGVILRSGACRPGRGRDRFWLVILFAGFVFFAALHALWIIAALRMPYLGNCP
;
A
#
# COMPACT_ATOMS: atom_id res chain seq x y z
N MET A 1 17.91 15.48 -32.26
CA MET A 1 16.63 14.94 -31.73
C MET A 1 16.75 14.51 -30.26
N THR A 2 17.19 15.40 -29.34
CA THR A 2 17.45 15.04 -27.92
C THR A 2 16.78 15.98 -26.90
N ILE A 3 16.49 17.23 -27.29
CA ILE A 3 15.88 18.24 -26.41
C ILE A 3 14.41 17.90 -26.11
N GLY A 4 13.65 17.43 -27.11
CA GLY A 4 12.23 17.08 -26.94
C GLY A 4 11.98 15.90 -25.99
N SER A 5 12.83 14.86 -26.04
CA SER A 5 12.69 13.67 -25.19
C SER A 5 13.06 13.93 -23.72
N ALA A 6 14.01 14.83 -23.45
CA ALA A 6 14.38 15.24 -22.10
C ALA A 6 13.29 16.10 -21.45
N PHE A 7 12.71 17.02 -22.22
CA PHE A 7 11.61 17.88 -21.77
C PHE A 7 10.34 17.08 -21.45
N LEU A 8 9.94 16.14 -22.33
CA LEU A 8 8.81 15.25 -22.06
C LEU A 8 9.05 14.44 -20.78
N ARG A 9 10.23 13.83 -20.62
CA ARG A 9 10.56 13.02 -19.44
C ARG A 9 10.51 13.82 -18.13
N ARG A 10 10.98 15.08 -18.15
CA ARG A 10 10.91 16.00 -16.99
C ARG A 10 9.47 16.39 -16.66
N ARG A 11 8.62 16.62 -17.66
CA ARG A 11 7.18 16.86 -17.46
C ARG A 11 6.47 15.64 -16.88
N SER A 12 6.72 14.46 -17.42
CA SER A 12 6.15 13.20 -16.91
C SER A 12 6.55 12.97 -15.45
N ALA A 13 7.83 13.18 -15.11
CA ALA A 13 8.32 13.03 -13.75
C ALA A 13 7.66 14.02 -12.77
N ALA A 14 7.50 15.28 -13.18
CA ALA A 14 6.82 16.28 -12.36
C ALA A 14 5.33 15.94 -12.12
N LEU A 15 4.64 15.44 -13.14
CA LEU A 15 3.24 15.01 -13.02
C LEU A 15 3.10 13.79 -12.10
N LEU A 16 3.99 12.80 -12.21
CA LEU A 16 4.00 11.62 -11.33
C LEU A 16 4.30 12.02 -9.88
N ALA A 17 5.24 12.94 -9.66
CA ALA A 17 5.55 13.45 -8.33
C ALA A 17 4.35 14.23 -7.74
N ALA A 18 3.70 15.07 -8.53
CA ALA A 18 2.50 15.79 -8.10
C ALA A 18 1.34 14.84 -7.78
N ALA A 19 1.11 13.81 -8.60
CA ALA A 19 0.10 12.80 -8.36
C ALA A 19 0.40 11.98 -7.09
N ALA A 20 1.65 11.60 -6.86
CA ALA A 20 2.07 10.90 -5.64
C ALA A 20 1.87 11.79 -4.40
N ALA A 21 2.27 13.06 -4.46
CA ALA A 21 2.06 14.01 -3.37
C ALA A 21 0.56 14.22 -3.09
N LEU A 22 -0.26 14.34 -4.13
CA LEU A 22 -1.71 14.46 -3.98
C LEU A 22 -2.31 13.19 -3.37
N ALA A 23 -1.86 12.00 -3.79
CA ALA A 23 -2.32 10.74 -3.20
C ALA A 23 -1.96 10.65 -1.72
N VAL A 24 -0.70 10.94 -1.35
CA VAL A 24 -0.23 10.96 0.05
C VAL A 24 -1.01 11.98 0.89
N TYR A 25 -1.39 13.11 0.31
CA TYR A 25 -2.17 14.14 0.98
C TYR A 25 -3.65 13.77 1.10
N ALA A 26 -4.28 13.34 0.01
CA ALA A 26 -5.72 13.10 -0.05
C ALA A 26 -6.11 11.80 0.67
N TRP A 27 -5.30 10.76 0.57
CA TRP A 27 -5.60 9.43 1.11
C TRP A 27 -5.95 9.43 2.60
N PRO A 28 -5.11 9.93 3.53
CA PRO A 28 -5.46 9.97 4.95
C PRO A 28 -6.71 10.81 5.23
N ARG A 29 -6.94 11.89 4.48
CA ARG A 29 -8.12 12.75 4.66
C ARG A 29 -9.41 12.05 4.25
N ILE A 30 -9.38 11.27 3.17
CA ILE A 30 -10.52 10.47 2.72
C ILE A 30 -10.85 9.42 3.79
N ILE A 31 -9.85 8.67 4.26
CA ILE A 31 -10.06 7.62 5.27
C ILE A 31 -10.61 8.20 6.58
N VAL A 32 -10.04 9.29 7.09
CA VAL A 32 -10.53 9.95 8.31
C VAL A 32 -11.95 10.49 8.14
N ARG A 33 -12.31 11.00 6.96
CA ARG A 33 -13.69 11.46 6.68
C ARG A 33 -14.69 10.30 6.65
N LEU A 34 -14.28 9.11 6.20
CA LEU A 34 -15.16 7.96 6.07
C LEU A 34 -15.34 7.18 7.39
N LEU A 35 -14.27 6.99 8.17
CA LEU A 35 -14.28 6.14 9.38
C LEU A 35 -14.14 6.92 10.69
N GLY A 36 -13.83 8.20 10.63
CA GLY A 36 -13.56 9.05 11.79
C GLY A 36 -12.13 8.91 12.34
N PRO A 37 -11.62 9.93 13.05
CA PRO A 37 -10.22 9.96 13.53
C PRO A 37 -9.95 8.98 14.68
N ALA A 38 -10.98 8.59 15.45
CA ALA A 38 -10.84 7.72 16.62
C ALA A 38 -10.91 6.21 16.28
N SER A 39 -11.31 5.86 15.06
CA SER A 39 -11.45 4.45 14.67
C SER A 39 -10.08 3.81 14.44
N PRO A 40 -9.75 2.67 15.08
CA PRO A 40 -8.48 1.96 14.83
C PRO A 40 -8.38 1.47 13.37
N TRP A 41 -9.52 1.28 12.72
CA TRP A 41 -9.60 0.91 11.30
C TRP A 41 -9.14 2.04 10.36
N SER A 42 -9.18 3.30 10.81
CA SER A 42 -8.68 4.44 10.03
C SER A 42 -7.17 4.34 9.84
N SER A 43 -6.42 4.06 10.91
CA SER A 43 -4.96 3.85 10.83
C SER A 43 -4.62 2.61 10.01
N TYR A 44 -5.40 1.53 10.16
CA TYR A 44 -5.23 0.30 9.39
C TYR A 44 -5.40 0.52 7.88
N LEU A 45 -6.53 1.11 7.45
CA LEU A 45 -6.82 1.38 6.05
C LEU A 45 -5.88 2.42 5.45
N TYR A 46 -5.43 3.39 6.25
CA TYR A 46 -4.38 4.30 5.82
C TYR A 46 -3.10 3.52 5.47
N GLN A 47 -2.57 2.72 6.40
CA GLN A 47 -1.29 2.04 6.23
C GLN A 47 -1.33 0.96 5.15
N TYR A 48 -2.30 0.03 5.21
CA TYR A 48 -2.38 -1.08 4.25
C TYR A 48 -3.02 -0.66 2.93
N GLY A 49 -3.92 0.31 2.92
CA GLY A 49 -4.50 0.82 1.68
C GLY A 49 -3.47 1.59 0.84
N MET A 50 -2.77 2.56 1.43
CA MET A 50 -1.69 3.27 0.73
C MET A 50 -0.52 2.32 0.43
N GLY A 51 -0.19 1.44 1.38
CA GLY A 51 0.82 0.40 1.21
C GLY A 51 0.53 -0.50 0.02
N LEU A 52 -0.74 -0.91 -0.18
CA LEU A 52 -1.14 -1.74 -1.32
C LEU A 52 -0.92 -1.04 -2.66
N ILE A 53 -1.23 0.25 -2.75
CA ILE A 53 -1.02 1.04 -3.98
C ILE A 53 0.47 1.07 -4.33
N VAL A 54 1.33 1.39 -3.37
CA VAL A 54 2.79 1.44 -3.56
C VAL A 54 3.34 0.04 -3.87
N PHE A 55 2.86 -0.98 -3.17
CA PHE A 55 3.23 -2.37 -3.39
C PHE A 55 2.92 -2.82 -4.82
N LEU A 56 1.69 -2.60 -5.30
CA LEU A 56 1.28 -2.95 -6.65
C LEU A 56 2.07 -2.17 -7.72
N ALA A 57 2.38 -0.90 -7.47
CA ALA A 57 3.26 -0.12 -8.34
C ALA A 57 4.66 -0.77 -8.44
N GLY A 58 5.21 -1.22 -7.30
CA GLY A 58 6.46 -1.98 -7.24
C GLY A 58 6.39 -3.30 -8.01
N ILE A 59 5.32 -4.07 -7.84
CA ILE A 59 5.07 -5.29 -8.63
C ILE A 59 5.06 -4.97 -10.13
N GLY A 60 4.37 -3.90 -10.54
CA GLY A 60 4.35 -3.45 -11.94
C GLY A 60 5.74 -3.16 -12.49
N VAL A 61 6.62 -2.54 -11.70
CA VAL A 61 8.03 -2.31 -12.08
C VAL A 61 8.81 -3.62 -12.19
N ILE A 62 8.67 -4.52 -11.22
CA ILE A 62 9.37 -5.83 -11.22
C ILE A 62 9.00 -6.67 -12.44
N LEU A 63 7.71 -6.69 -12.81
CA LEU A 63 7.23 -7.43 -13.98
C LEU A 63 7.70 -6.78 -15.29
N ARG A 64 7.65 -5.44 -15.37
CA ARG A 64 8.08 -4.71 -16.59
C ARG A 64 9.59 -4.73 -16.82
N SER A 65 10.39 -4.74 -15.76
CA SER A 65 11.85 -4.84 -15.87
C SER A 65 12.31 -6.25 -16.28
N GLY A 66 11.40 -7.23 -16.29
CA GLY A 66 11.72 -8.63 -16.55
C GLY A 66 12.55 -9.28 -15.44
N ALA A 67 12.67 -8.62 -14.27
CA ALA A 67 13.32 -9.15 -13.09
C ALA A 67 12.58 -10.39 -12.55
N CYS A 68 11.28 -10.48 -12.81
CA CYS A 68 10.48 -11.66 -12.53
C CYS A 68 9.69 -12.08 -13.77
N ARG A 69 9.88 -13.32 -14.24
CA ARG A 69 9.16 -13.84 -15.41
C ARG A 69 8.11 -14.86 -14.99
N PRO A 70 6.81 -14.50 -15.01
CA PRO A 70 5.74 -15.46 -14.75
C PRO A 70 5.77 -16.53 -15.85
N GLY A 71 6.28 -17.71 -15.50
CA GLY A 71 6.59 -18.78 -16.47
C GLY A 71 7.83 -19.57 -16.06
N ARG A 72 8.77 -18.95 -15.35
CA ARG A 72 9.80 -19.69 -14.59
C ARG A 72 9.24 -20.03 -13.22
N GLY A 73 9.14 -21.32 -12.90
CA GLY A 73 8.49 -21.80 -11.68
C GLY A 73 9.00 -21.14 -10.39
N ARG A 74 10.31 -20.88 -10.31
CA ARG A 74 10.94 -20.21 -9.16
C ARG A 74 10.53 -18.74 -9.02
N ASP A 75 10.43 -18.01 -10.13
CA ASP A 75 10.05 -16.60 -10.17
C ASP A 75 8.60 -16.42 -9.72
N ARG A 76 7.71 -17.31 -10.19
CA ARG A 76 6.30 -17.33 -9.77
C ARG A 76 6.17 -17.62 -8.27
N PHE A 77 6.97 -18.53 -7.73
CA PHE A 77 6.96 -18.84 -6.30
C PHE A 77 7.32 -17.60 -5.46
N TRP A 78 8.34 -16.84 -5.85
CA TRP A 78 8.72 -15.62 -5.15
C TRP A 78 7.66 -14.50 -5.26
N LEU A 79 6.98 -14.36 -6.42
CA LEU A 79 5.84 -13.44 -6.50
C LEU A 79 4.71 -13.84 -5.57
N VAL A 80 4.37 -15.14 -5.51
CA VAL A 80 3.34 -15.63 -4.60
C VAL A 80 3.72 -15.36 -3.15
N ILE A 81 4.98 -15.60 -2.75
CA ILE A 81 5.47 -15.26 -1.40
C ILE A 81 5.33 -13.76 -1.12
N LEU A 82 5.66 -12.90 -2.08
CA LEU A 82 5.62 -11.46 -1.89
C LEU A 82 4.19 -10.96 -1.65
N PHE A 83 3.21 -11.46 -2.42
CA PHE A 83 1.78 -11.20 -2.18
C PHE A 83 1.29 -11.82 -0.87
N ALA A 84 1.68 -13.07 -0.60
CA ALA A 84 1.30 -13.77 0.63
C ALA A 84 1.83 -13.04 1.88
N GLY A 85 3.05 -12.50 1.84
CA GLY A 85 3.63 -11.73 2.93
C GLY A 85 2.86 -10.44 3.21
N PHE A 86 2.46 -9.71 2.16
CA PHE A 86 1.63 -8.52 2.32
C PHE A 86 0.28 -8.85 2.96
N VAL A 87 -0.42 -9.87 2.43
CA VAL A 87 -1.72 -10.31 2.94
C VAL A 87 -1.61 -10.84 4.36
N PHE A 88 -0.58 -11.62 4.66
CA PHE A 88 -0.32 -12.16 5.99
C PHE A 88 -0.14 -11.03 7.02
N PHE A 89 0.68 -10.02 6.72
CA PHE A 89 0.92 -8.92 7.64
C PHE A 89 -0.34 -8.06 7.83
N ALA A 90 -1.08 -7.80 6.75
CA ALA A 90 -2.37 -7.10 6.80
C ALA A 90 -3.41 -7.88 7.63
N ALA A 91 -3.50 -9.19 7.46
CA ALA A 91 -4.43 -10.04 8.22
C ALA A 91 -4.03 -10.13 9.69
N LEU A 92 -2.75 -10.35 9.99
CA LEU A 92 -2.23 -10.40 11.36
C LEU A 92 -2.54 -9.10 12.10
N HIS A 93 -2.33 -7.94 11.47
CA HIS A 93 -2.62 -6.66 12.09
C HIS A 93 -4.13 -6.45 12.30
N ALA A 94 -4.98 -6.86 11.36
CA ALA A 94 -6.44 -6.82 11.55
C ALA A 94 -6.88 -7.72 12.72
N LEU A 95 -6.28 -8.90 12.86
CA LEU A 95 -6.53 -9.81 13.99
C LEU A 95 -6.14 -9.15 15.32
N TRP A 96 -5.02 -8.44 15.37
CA TRP A 96 -4.62 -7.69 16.57
C TRP A 96 -5.58 -6.55 16.92
N ILE A 97 -6.10 -5.82 15.93
CA ILE A 97 -7.14 -4.80 16.17
C ILE A 97 -8.38 -5.45 16.79
N ILE A 98 -8.84 -6.57 16.23
CA ILE A 98 -10.00 -7.28 16.74
C ILE A 98 -9.73 -7.81 18.15
N ALA A 99 -8.56 -8.40 18.39
CA ALA A 99 -8.15 -8.86 19.71
C ALA A 99 -8.18 -7.71 20.74
N ALA A 100 -7.62 -6.55 20.39
CA ALA A 100 -7.62 -5.38 21.26
C ALA A 100 -9.04 -4.84 21.54
N LEU A 101 -9.94 -4.90 20.56
CA LEU A 101 -11.33 -4.46 20.72
C LEU A 101 -12.21 -5.45 21.51
N ARG A 102 -11.78 -6.70 21.64
CA ARG A 102 -12.57 -7.78 22.25
C ARG A 102 -12.00 -8.28 23.58
N MET A 103 -10.72 -8.05 23.86
CA MET A 103 -10.12 -8.42 25.13
C MET A 103 -10.56 -7.44 26.23
N PRO A 104 -11.15 -7.95 27.33
CA PRO A 104 -11.43 -7.11 28.49
C PRO A 104 -10.10 -6.68 29.13
N TYR A 105 -9.90 -5.37 29.27
CA TYR A 105 -8.83 -4.84 30.11
C TYR A 105 -9.39 -4.57 31.52
N LEU A 106 -8.52 -4.64 32.52
CA LEU A 106 -8.84 -4.54 33.95
C LEU A 106 -9.61 -3.27 34.39
N GLY A 107 -9.82 -2.29 33.50
CA GLY A 107 -10.56 -1.05 33.77
C GLY A 107 -12.02 -1.06 33.31
N ASN A 108 -12.52 -2.13 32.68
CA ASN A 108 -13.92 -2.28 32.32
C ASN A 108 -14.63 -3.18 33.34
N CYS A 109 -14.71 -2.72 34.59
CA CYS A 109 -15.65 -3.26 35.57
C CYS A 109 -17.06 -2.74 35.23
N PRO A 110 -18.11 -3.59 35.25
CA PRO A 110 -19.49 -3.16 35.02
C PRO A 110 -19.98 -2.15 36.06
#